data_AF-A0A352UC09-F1
#
_entry.id   AF-A0A352UC09-F1
#
_cell.length_a   1.000
_cell.length_b   1.000
_cell.length_c   1.000
_cell.angle_alpha   90.00
_cell.angle_beta   90.00
_cell.angle_gamma   90.00
#
_symmetry.space_group_name_H-M   'P 1'
#
loop_
_entity.id
_entity.type
_entity.pdbx_description
1 polymer ?
#
loop_
_entity_poly.entity_id
_entity_poly.type
_entity_poly.pdbx_seq_one_letter_code
_entity_poly.pdbx_strand_id
1 'polypeptide(L)' 'MPSRREQLAALITQTRFKTTDAFKLVDLACGEGRLTKAILTLCPKARATALDGSQSMLTVAPLNLAEFEDRTETG' A
#
# COMPACT_ATOMS: atom_id res chain seq x y z
N MET A 1 -4.57 -16.77 -15.44
CA MET A 1 -4.53 -15.45 -14.78
C MET A 1 -3.26 -15.37 -13.95
N PRO A 2 -2.49 -14.27 -13.97
CA PRO A 2 -1.27 -14.14 -13.17
C PRO A 2 -1.60 -14.22 -11.67
N SER A 3 -0.65 -14.71 -10.89
CA SER A 3 -0.76 -14.77 -9.44
C SER A 3 -0.87 -13.37 -8.82
N ARG A 4 -1.43 -13.28 -7.61
CA ARG A 4 -1.50 -12.02 -6.85
C ARG A 4 -0.12 -11.35 -6.70
N ARG A 5 0.91 -12.16 -6.50
CA ARG A 5 2.31 -11.70 -6.35
C ARG A 5 2.84 -11.09 -7.64
N GLU A 6 2.57 -11.73 -8.78
CA GLU A 6 2.96 -11.21 -10.10
C GLU A 6 2.22 -9.92 -10.45
N GLN A 7 0.93 -9.84 -10.13
CA GLN A 7 0.14 -8.62 -10.30
C GLN A 7 0.69 -7.46 -9.48
N LEU A 8 1.04 -7.70 -8.21
CA LEU A 8 1.64 -6.68 -7.33
C LEU A 8 3.00 -6.21 -7.86
N ALA A 9 3.86 -7.16 -8.26
CA ALA A 9 5.17 -6.82 -8.82
C ALA A 9 5.03 -5.95 -10.07
N ALA A 10 4.10 -6.32 -10.98
CA ALA A 10 3.82 -5.54 -12.17
C ALA A 10 3.40 -4.10 -11.83
N LEU A 11 2.46 -3.91 -10.90
CA LEU A 11 2.01 -2.57 -10.48
C LEU A 11 3.16 -1.72 -9.92
N ILE A 12 4.00 -2.31 -9.06
CA ILE A 12 5.13 -1.59 -8.45
C ILE A 12 6.15 -1.18 -9.52
N THR A 13 6.45 -2.05 -10.48
CA THR A 13 7.42 -1.74 -11.56
C THR A 13 6.99 -0.62 -12.50
N GLN A 14 5.70 -0.28 -12.55
CA GLN A 14 5.19 0.84 -13.35
C GLN A 14 5.31 2.19 -12.62
N THR A 15 5.64 2.18 -11.34
CA THR A 15 5.85 3.44 -10.59
C THR A 15 7.11 4.14 -11.09
N ARG A 16 7.03 5.46 -11.26
CA ARG A 16 8.17 6.28 -11.70
C ARG A 16 9.10 6.71 -10.56
N PHE A 17 8.76 6.34 -9.33
CA PHE A 17 9.50 6.71 -8.13
C PHE A 17 10.64 5.72 -7.89
N LYS A 18 11.80 6.23 -7.49
CA LYS A 18 12.88 5.42 -6.95
C LYS A 18 12.55 5.08 -5.50
N THR A 19 13.10 3.97 -5.00
CA THR A 19 12.95 3.53 -3.60
C THR A 19 13.48 4.56 -2.59
N THR A 20 14.38 5.43 -3.03
CA THR A 20 14.95 6.52 -2.22
C THR A 20 14.12 7.81 -2.20
N ASP A 21 13.10 7.90 -3.05
CA ASP A 21 12.29 9.12 -3.20
C ASP A 21 11.30 9.25 -2.05
N ALA A 22 11.02 10.49 -1.65
CA ALA A 22 9.91 10.80 -0.76
C ALA A 22 8.68 11.13 -1.61
N PHE A 23 7.60 10.37 -1.44
CA PHE A 23 6.34 10.58 -2.17
C PHE A 23 5.13 10.18 -1.32
N LYS A 24 3.94 10.61 -1.76
CA LYS A 24 2.66 10.21 -1.18
C LYS A 24 1.92 9.31 -2.16
N LEU A 25 1.39 8.20 -1.65
CA LEU A 25 0.57 7.24 -2.36
C LEU A 25 -0.88 7.35 -1.87
N VAL A 26 -1.84 7.23 -2.79
CA VAL A 26 -3.23 6.94 -2.46
C VAL A 26 -3.57 5.58 -3.07
N ASP A 27 -3.93 4.62 -2.22
CA ASP A 27 -4.30 3.24 -2.61
C ASP A 27 -5.83 3.11 -2.53
N LEU A 28 -6.50 3.16 -3.68
CA LEU A 28 -7.96 3.10 -3.78
C LEU A 28 -8.43 1.66 -3.89
N ALA A 29 -9.44 1.27 -3.11
CA ALA A 29 -9.84 -0.12 -2.92
C ALA A 29 -8.66 -0.97 -2.41
N CYS A 30 -8.03 -0.49 -1.33
CA CYS A 30 -6.79 -1.04 -0.78
C CYS A 30 -6.96 -2.48 -0.27
N GLY A 31 -8.20 -2.94 -0.05
CA GLY A 31 -8.53 -4.23 0.52
C GLY A 31 -7.84 -4.41 1.87
N GLU A 32 -7.07 -5.48 2.01
CA GLU A 32 -6.29 -5.75 3.22
C GLU A 32 -4.98 -4.92 3.32
N GLY A 33 -4.73 -3.97 2.42
CA GLY A 33 -3.55 -3.10 2.43
C GLY A 33 -2.27 -3.69 1.83
N ARG A 34 -2.34 -4.81 1.09
CA ARG A 34 -1.16 -5.56 0.62
C ARG A 34 -0.25 -4.78 -0.34
N LEU A 35 -0.84 -3.96 -1.24
CA LEU A 35 -0.06 -3.13 -2.16
C LEU A 35 0.63 -1.99 -1.40
N THR A 36 -0.13 -1.26 -0.59
CA THR A 36 0.41 -0.25 0.33
C THR A 36 1.58 -0.79 1.15
N LYS A 37 1.41 -1.95 1.80
CA LYS A 37 2.47 -2.62 2.57
C LYS A 37 3.73 -2.88 1.74
N ALA A 38 3.57 -3.44 0.54
CA ALA A 38 4.70 -3.73 -0.34
C ALA A 38 5.46 -2.46 -0.76
N ILE A 39 4.74 -1.38 -1.08
CA ILE A 39 5.35 -0.10 -1.44
C ILE A 39 6.08 0.53 -0.25
N LEU A 40 5.48 0.55 0.95
CA LEU A 40 6.11 1.16 2.13
C LEU A 40 7.34 0.39 2.61
N THR A 41 7.35 -0.93 2.40
CA THR A 41 8.53 -1.79 2.63
C THR A 41 9.66 -1.44 1.68
N LEU A 42 9.36 -1.26 0.38
CA LEU A 42 10.36 -0.97 -0.65
C LEU A 42 10.82 0.48 -0.66
N CYS A 43 9.97 1.42 -0.23
CA CYS A 43 10.20 2.86 -0.30
C CYS A 43 10.11 3.46 1.11
N PRO A 44 11.22 3.50 1.89
CA PRO A 44 11.19 3.90 3.30
C PRO A 44 10.78 5.36 3.57
N LYS A 45 10.78 6.21 2.54
CA LYS A 45 10.39 7.62 2.64
C LYS A 45 8.98 7.89 2.10
N ALA A 46 8.29 6.87 1.58
CA ALA A 46 6.93 7.01 1.09
C ALA A 46 5.93 7.09 2.25
N ARG A 47 4.85 7.84 2.06
CA ARG A 47 3.67 7.85 2.94
C ARG A 47 2.45 7.41 2.14
N ALA A 48 1.46 6.81 2.79
CA ALA A 48 0.28 6.29 2.10
C ALA A 48 -1.03 6.65 2.79
N THR A 49 -2.05 6.91 1.98
CA THR A 49 -3.45 6.89 2.39
C THR A 49 -4.11 5.70 1.72
N ALA A 50 -4.60 4.74 2.50
CA ALA A 50 -5.21 3.51 2.02
C ALA A 50 -6.73 3.57 2.24
N LEU A 51 -7.49 3.55 1.15
CA LEU A 51 -8.94 3.75 1.17
C LEU A 51 -9.69 2.51 0.71
N ASP A 52 -10.77 2.13 1.41
CA ASP A 52 -11.65 1.05 0.97
C ASP A 52 -13.12 1.28 1.33
N GLY A 53 -14.02 0.94 0.42
CA GLY A 53 -15.47 1.06 0.66
C GLY A 53 -16.04 -0.05 1.54
N SER A 54 -15.28 -1.10 1.83
CA SER A 54 -15.70 -2.25 2.62
C SER A 54 -15.30 -2.11 4.09
N GLN A 55 -16.29 -2.10 4.99
CA GLN A 55 -16.04 -2.02 6.44
C GLN A 55 -15.15 -3.15 6.97
N SER A 56 -15.26 -4.35 6.39
CA SER A 56 -14.41 -5.48 6.77
C SER A 56 -12.95 -5.24 6.38
N MET A 57 -12.69 -4.57 5.25
CA MET A 57 -11.35 -4.18 4.83
C MET A 57 -10.80 -3.06 5.71
N LEU A 58 -11.61 -2.06 6.05
CA LEU A 58 -11.24 -1.00 7.00
C LEU A 58 -10.92 -1.52 8.41
N THR A 59 -11.39 -2.71 8.77
CA THR A 59 -11.02 -3.37 10.04
C THR A 59 -9.67 -4.10 9.92
N VAL A 60 -9.38 -4.69 8.77
CA VAL A 60 -8.20 -5.55 8.56
C VAL A 60 -6.97 -4.77 8.09
N ALA A 61 -7.14 -3.79 7.20
CA ALA A 61 -6.05 -3.02 6.63
C ALA A 61 -5.16 -2.33 7.68
N PRO A 62 -5.71 -1.65 8.72
CA PRO A 62 -4.88 -1.01 9.74
C PRO A 62 -4.02 -2.02 10.50
N LEU A 63 -4.54 -3.22 10.80
CA LEU A 63 -3.80 -4.27 11.48
C LEU A 63 -2.62 -4.77 10.64
N ASN A 64 -2.82 -4.93 9.33
CA ASN A 64 -1.76 -5.37 8.42
C ASN A 64 -0.70 -4.29 8.15
N LEU A 65 -1.06 -3.02 8.35
CA LEU A 65 -0.22 -1.83 8.16
C LEU A 65 0.36 -1.27 9.46
N ALA A 66 0.11 -1.92 10.60
CA ALA A 66 0.51 -1.42 11.92
C ALA A 66 2.00 -1.08 12.03
N GLU A 67 2.88 -1.85 11.37
CA GLU A 67 4.33 -1.57 11.34
C GLU A 67 4.71 -0.25 10.63
N PHE A 68 3.76 0.36 9.91
CA PHE A 68 3.93 1.60 9.16
C PHE A 68 3.04 2.74 9.66
N GLU A 69 2.45 2.63 10.86
CA GLU A 69 1.44 3.58 11.36
C GLU A 69 1.86 5.05 11.25
N ASP A 70 3.13 5.39 11.52
CA ASP A 70 3.68 6.76 11.40
C ASP A 70 3.65 7.35 9.97
N ARG A 71 3.37 6.50 8.99
CA ARG A 71 3.44 6.80 7.55
C ARG A 71 2.18 6.36 6.80
N THR A 72 1.15 5.88 7.50
CA THR A 72 -0.10 5.41 6.89
C THR A 72 -1.32 6.05 7.52
N GLU A 73 -2.28 6.42 6.68
CA GLU A 73 -3.65 6.76 7.06
C GLU A 73 -4.60 5.74 6.40
N THR A 74 -5.62 5.29 7.12
CA THR A 74 -6.64 4.35 6.63
C THR A 74 -8.03 4.96 6.75
N GLY A 75 -8.88 4.83 5.74
CA GLY A 75 -10.24 5.41 5.75
C GLY A 75 -11.19 4.86 4.71
#